data_AF-A0A1M6TZ42-F1
#
_entry.id   AF-A0A1M6TZ42-F1
#
_cell.length_a   1.000
_cell.length_b   1.000
_cell.length_c   1.000
_cell.angle_alpha   90.00
_cell.angle_beta   90.00
_cell.angle_gamma   90.00
#
_symmetry.space_group_name_H-M   'P 1'
#
loop_
_entity.id
_entity.type
_entity.pdbx_description
1 polymer ?
#
loop_
_entity_poly.entity_id
_entity_poly.type
_entity_poly.pdbx_seq_one_letter_code
_entity_poly.pdbx_strand_id
1 'polypeptide(L)'
;MDFKEALLERTREARKQIEAYEKSLDVPRRQYRHQFALVMQTKNLINQIFNTVVQYFPNAETELTHSVDEKTGEICPLMWTSSCCILNFASNTTYRFPVPTRFAIKILVANNLLNVNLVSGYSMGHEAIKKDAKSYHTVLKQLQYNGNSYYNGPYNEEEIKSATEREILRLLDTYQEKVKLF
;
A
#
# COMPACT_ATOMS: atom_id res chain seq x y z
N MET A 1 -41.71 -32.91 -38.04
CA MET A 1 -40.40 -32.27 -37.86
C MET A 1 -39.35 -33.37 -37.93
N ASP A 2 -38.41 -33.25 -38.86
CA ASP A 2 -37.28 -34.18 -38.98
C ASP A 2 -36.38 -34.07 -37.74
N PHE A 3 -35.81 -35.19 -37.26
CA PHE A 3 -34.87 -35.21 -36.15
C PHE A 3 -33.71 -34.22 -36.37
N LYS A 4 -33.26 -34.09 -37.61
CA LYS A 4 -32.17 -33.17 -37.99
C LYS A 4 -32.57 -31.69 -37.81
N GLU A 5 -33.80 -31.33 -38.15
CA GLU A 5 -34.34 -29.99 -37.92
C GLU A 5 -34.49 -29.71 -36.42
N ALA A 6 -35.03 -30.67 -35.67
CA ALA A 6 -35.20 -30.57 -34.22
C ALA A 6 -33.86 -30.36 -33.48
N LEU A 7 -32.81 -31.07 -33.92
CA LEU A 7 -31.47 -30.94 -33.38
C LEU A 7 -30.85 -29.58 -33.72
N LEU A 8 -31.03 -29.09 -34.96
CA LEU A 8 -30.54 -27.78 -35.41
C LEU A 8 -31.19 -26.63 -34.63
N GLU A 9 -32.49 -26.72 -34.40
CA GLU A 9 -33.25 -25.72 -33.66
C GLU A 9 -32.79 -25.64 -32.20
N ARG A 10 -32.71 -26.80 -31.51
CA ARG A 10 -32.19 -26.86 -30.13
C ARG A 10 -30.75 -26.35 -30.01
N THR A 11 -29.91 -26.66 -30.99
CA THR A 11 -28.52 -26.18 -31.01
C THR A 11 -28.46 -24.66 -31.19
N ARG A 12 -29.32 -24.09 -32.05
CA ARG A 12 -29.41 -22.64 -32.25
C ARG A 12 -29.92 -21.94 -30.99
N GLU A 13 -30.87 -22.53 -30.30
CA GLU A 13 -31.42 -22.01 -29.04
C GLU A 13 -30.40 -22.06 -27.90
N ALA A 14 -29.66 -23.16 -27.77
CA ALA A 14 -28.54 -23.27 -26.84
C ALA A 14 -27.46 -22.20 -27.09
N ARG A 15 -27.11 -21.95 -28.36
CA ARG A 15 -26.16 -20.87 -28.72
C ARG A 15 -26.65 -19.49 -28.30
N LYS A 16 -27.93 -19.18 -28.52
CA LYS A 16 -28.52 -17.90 -28.05
C LYS A 16 -28.46 -17.76 -26.53
N GLN A 17 -28.72 -18.84 -25.79
CA GLN A 17 -28.63 -18.84 -24.33
C GLN A 17 -27.18 -18.64 -23.85
N ILE A 18 -26.20 -19.27 -24.51
CA ILE A 18 -24.78 -19.07 -24.24
C ILE A 18 -24.38 -17.61 -24.50
N GLU A 19 -24.73 -17.04 -25.65
CA GLU A 19 -24.43 -15.63 -25.96
C GLU A 19 -25.07 -14.66 -24.97
N ALA A 20 -26.31 -14.91 -24.55
CA ALA A 20 -26.99 -14.10 -23.54
C ALA A 20 -26.31 -14.19 -22.17
N TYR A 21 -25.86 -15.38 -21.78
CA TYR A 21 -25.07 -15.59 -20.57
C TYR A 21 -23.69 -14.93 -20.66
N GLU A 22 -22.99 -15.03 -21.78
CA GLU A 22 -21.69 -14.35 -21.94
C GLU A 22 -21.83 -12.83 -21.84
N LYS A 23 -22.88 -12.25 -22.43
CA LYS A 23 -23.18 -10.82 -22.29
C LYS A 23 -23.51 -10.42 -20.85
N SER A 24 -24.17 -11.29 -20.08
CA SER A 24 -24.45 -10.99 -18.66
C SER A 24 -23.17 -10.97 -17.81
N LEU A 25 -22.11 -11.67 -18.23
CA LEU A 25 -20.81 -11.67 -17.57
C LEU A 25 -19.93 -10.45 -17.89
N ASP A 26 -20.24 -9.66 -18.93
CA ASP A 26 -19.37 -8.55 -19.35
C ASP A 26 -19.24 -7.43 -18.32
N VAL A 27 -20.35 -7.05 -17.67
CA VAL A 27 -20.36 -6.00 -16.64
C VAL A 27 -19.49 -6.39 -15.43
N PRO A 28 -19.68 -7.56 -14.80
CA PRO A 28 -18.81 -7.97 -13.70
C PRO A 28 -17.35 -8.14 -14.15
N ARG A 29 -17.08 -8.67 -15.35
CA ARG A 29 -15.71 -8.76 -15.90
C ARG A 29 -15.03 -7.39 -16.01
N ARG A 30 -15.75 -6.34 -16.44
CA ARG A 30 -15.21 -4.97 -16.50
C ARG A 30 -14.90 -4.43 -15.10
N GLN A 31 -15.77 -4.67 -14.13
CA GLN A 31 -15.54 -4.27 -12.74
C GLN A 31 -14.30 -4.96 -12.16
N TYR A 32 -14.16 -6.28 -12.34
CA TYR A 32 -12.97 -7.03 -11.91
C TYR A 32 -11.69 -6.50 -12.56
N ARG A 33 -11.70 -6.21 -13.87
CA ARG A 33 -10.53 -5.64 -14.55
C ARG A 33 -10.14 -4.27 -13.98
N HIS A 34 -11.11 -3.42 -13.67
CA HIS A 34 -10.83 -2.11 -13.07
C HIS A 34 -10.26 -2.25 -11.65
N GLN A 35 -10.85 -3.12 -10.82
CA GLN A 35 -10.35 -3.38 -9.46
C GLN A 35 -8.93 -3.94 -9.49
N PHE A 36 -8.66 -4.88 -10.38
CA PHE A 36 -7.32 -5.44 -10.57
C PHE A 36 -6.31 -4.37 -10.99
N ALA A 37 -6.66 -3.51 -11.95
CA ALA A 37 -5.78 -2.41 -12.37
C ALA A 37 -5.46 -1.43 -11.23
N LEU A 38 -6.48 -1.06 -10.44
CA LEU A 38 -6.34 -0.20 -9.26
C LEU A 38 -5.40 -0.81 -8.21
N VAL A 39 -5.52 -2.12 -7.98
CA VAL A 39 -4.68 -2.86 -7.04
C VAL A 39 -3.24 -2.91 -7.51
N MET A 40 -3.01 -3.21 -8.80
CA MET A 40 -1.67 -3.24 -9.37
C MET A 40 -0.99 -1.87 -9.31
N GLN A 41 -1.72 -0.78 -9.59
CA GLN A 41 -1.20 0.58 -9.45
C GLN A 41 -0.86 0.91 -7.99
N THR A 42 -1.73 0.54 -7.06
CA THR A 42 -1.50 0.75 -5.62
C THR A 42 -0.28 -0.06 -5.13
N LYS A 43 -0.11 -1.30 -5.60
CA LYS A 43 1.09 -2.12 -5.33
C LYS A 43 2.36 -1.44 -5.84
N ASN A 44 2.35 -0.94 -7.07
CA ASN A 44 3.51 -0.27 -7.66
C ASN A 44 3.89 0.97 -6.86
N LEU A 45 2.89 1.77 -6.47
CA LEU A 45 3.08 2.92 -5.58
C LEU A 45 3.73 2.53 -4.26
N ILE A 46 3.22 1.49 -3.58
CA ILE A 46 3.79 1.06 -2.31
C ILE A 46 5.24 0.60 -2.49
N ASN A 47 5.52 -0.20 -3.52
CA ASN A 47 6.87 -0.69 -3.80
C ASN A 47 7.83 0.46 -4.13
N GLN A 48 7.39 1.46 -4.88
CA GLN A 48 8.19 2.65 -5.21
C GLN A 48 8.59 3.41 -3.95
N ILE A 49 7.64 3.70 -3.07
CA ILE A 49 7.91 4.38 -1.80
C ILE A 49 8.82 3.53 -0.92
N PHE A 50 8.54 2.22 -0.78
CA PHE A 50 9.40 1.30 -0.03
C PHE A 50 10.84 1.30 -0.53
N ASN A 51 11.04 1.14 -1.84
CA ASN A 51 12.37 1.11 -2.45
C ASN A 51 13.12 2.44 -2.26
N THR A 52 12.40 3.57 -2.43
CA THR A 52 12.95 4.90 -2.19
C THR A 52 13.44 5.00 -0.75
N VAL A 53 12.62 4.60 0.22
CA VAL A 53 12.95 4.65 1.64
C VAL A 53 14.16 3.76 1.97
N VAL A 54 14.17 2.50 1.52
CA VAL A 54 15.27 1.56 1.79
C VAL A 54 16.60 2.05 1.21
N GLN A 55 16.58 2.73 0.05
CA GLN A 55 17.77 3.30 -0.56
C GLN A 55 18.48 4.30 0.36
N TYR A 56 17.72 5.12 1.11
CA TYR A 56 18.29 6.10 2.05
C TYR A 56 18.58 5.52 3.44
N PHE A 57 18.12 4.30 3.73
CA PHE A 57 18.27 3.63 5.01
C PHE A 57 18.79 2.19 4.87
N PRO A 58 19.98 1.97 4.27
CA PRO A 58 20.47 0.63 3.95
C PRO A 58 20.75 -0.26 5.17
N ASN A 59 20.86 0.34 6.37
CA ASN A 59 21.15 -0.36 7.62
C ASN A 59 19.92 -0.50 8.53
N ALA A 60 18.74 -0.07 8.09
CA ALA A 60 17.50 -0.24 8.85
C ALA A 60 16.93 -1.66 8.65
N GLU A 61 16.32 -2.20 9.69
CA GLU A 61 15.47 -3.38 9.56
C GLU A 61 14.14 -2.92 8.96
N THR A 62 13.82 -3.42 7.77
CA THR A 62 12.69 -2.94 6.96
C THR A 62 11.61 -3.99 6.87
N GLU A 63 10.35 -3.59 7.03
CA GLU A 63 9.20 -4.49 6.92
C GLU A 63 8.16 -3.92 5.95
N LEU A 64 7.84 -4.68 4.91
CA LEU A 64 6.75 -4.38 3.97
C LEU A 64 5.44 -4.90 4.55
N THR A 65 4.39 -4.07 4.56
CA THR A 65 3.19 -4.39 5.34
C THR A 65 2.05 -5.00 4.52
N HIS A 66 2.28 -5.37 3.26
CA HIS A 66 1.24 -5.84 2.35
C HIS A 66 1.75 -6.92 1.37
N SER A 67 0.82 -7.74 0.90
CA SER A 67 0.95 -8.67 -0.22
C SER A 67 -0.26 -8.50 -1.16
N VAL A 68 -0.23 -9.13 -2.34
CA VAL A 68 -1.36 -9.14 -3.27
C VAL A 68 -1.80 -10.59 -3.46
N ASP A 69 -3.08 -10.86 -3.25
CA ASP A 69 -3.68 -12.13 -3.65
C ASP A 69 -3.83 -12.14 -5.17
N GLU A 70 -3.07 -13.00 -5.84
CA GLU A 70 -3.03 -13.08 -7.30
C GLU A 70 -4.32 -13.64 -7.93
N LYS A 71 -5.18 -14.30 -7.14
CA LYS A 71 -6.46 -14.85 -7.60
C LYS A 71 -7.58 -13.84 -7.53
N THR A 72 -7.64 -13.07 -6.44
CA THR A 72 -8.70 -12.09 -6.21
C THR A 72 -8.31 -10.68 -6.64
N GLY A 73 -7.00 -10.45 -6.80
CA GLY A 73 -6.46 -9.10 -7.00
C GLY A 73 -6.66 -8.23 -5.77
N GLU A 74 -6.80 -8.80 -4.57
CA GLU A 74 -6.96 -8.03 -3.32
C GLU A 74 -5.58 -7.69 -2.74
N ILE A 75 -5.41 -6.47 -2.21
CA ILE A 75 -4.23 -6.14 -1.40
C ILE A 75 -4.45 -6.68 0.00
N CYS A 76 -3.80 -7.79 0.31
CA CYS A 76 -3.87 -8.41 1.61
C CYS A 76 -2.88 -7.72 2.56
N PRO A 77 -3.34 -7.12 3.67
CA PRO A 77 -2.44 -6.66 4.70
C PRO A 77 -1.60 -7.83 5.24
N LEU A 78 -0.25 -7.76 5.15
CA LEU A 78 0.63 -8.68 5.90
C LEU A 78 0.60 -8.35 7.40
N MET A 79 0.34 -7.08 7.72
CA MET A 79 0.02 -6.59 9.05
C MET A 79 -1.30 -5.83 8.99
N TRP A 80 -2.12 -5.91 10.06
CA TRP A 80 -3.56 -5.54 10.13
C TRP A 80 -3.98 -4.10 9.75
N THR A 81 -3.12 -3.32 9.10
CA THR A 81 -3.39 -1.98 8.59
C THR A 81 -2.57 -1.74 7.32
N SER A 82 -3.23 -1.41 6.22
CA SER A 82 -2.64 -1.02 4.93
C SER A 82 -1.66 0.13 5.11
N SER A 83 -0.36 -0.17 5.11
CA SER A 83 0.73 0.80 5.25
C SER A 83 1.75 0.55 4.17
N CYS A 84 2.62 1.53 3.93
CA CYS A 84 3.66 1.36 2.92
C CYS A 84 4.80 0.51 3.50
N CYS A 85 5.35 0.96 4.63
CA CYS A 85 6.54 0.37 5.21
C CYS A 85 6.73 0.80 6.65
N ILE A 86 7.43 -0.06 7.40
CA ILE A 86 7.97 0.25 8.72
C ILE A 86 9.49 0.07 8.66
N LEU A 87 10.22 1.04 9.19
CA LEU A 87 11.66 0.97 9.38
C LEU A 87 11.96 0.97 10.86
N ASN A 88 12.75 0.00 11.30
CA ASN A 88 13.24 -0.09 12.66
C ASN A 88 14.75 0.19 12.68
N PHE A 89 15.15 1.20 13.45
CA PHE A 89 16.54 1.52 13.73
C PHE A 89 16.88 1.01 15.12
N ALA A 90 17.80 0.05 15.19
CA ALA A 90 18.45 -0.30 16.45
C ALA A 90 19.29 0.90 16.94
N SER A 91 19.55 0.98 18.25
CA SER A 91 20.44 2.03 18.77
C SER A 91 21.82 1.89 18.13
N ASN A 92 22.27 2.94 17.46
CA ASN A 92 23.53 2.98 16.74
C ASN A 92 24.23 4.32 16.98
N THR A 93 25.31 4.28 17.74
CA THR A 93 26.12 5.46 18.09
C THR A 93 26.92 5.99 16.89
N THR A 94 27.24 5.15 15.91
CA THR A 94 28.01 5.50 14.70
C THR A 94 27.22 6.39 13.74
N TYR A 95 25.91 6.16 13.60
CA TYR A 95 25.04 6.96 12.73
C TYR A 95 24.24 8.04 13.48
N ARG A 96 24.62 8.34 14.73
CA ARG A 96 23.92 9.30 15.62
C ARG A 96 22.45 8.94 15.88
N PHE A 97 22.13 7.64 15.94
CA PHE A 97 20.86 7.13 16.44
C PHE A 97 21.01 6.53 17.85
N PRO A 98 21.27 7.33 18.90
CA PRO A 98 21.55 6.79 20.24
C PRO A 98 20.35 6.10 20.88
N VAL A 99 19.15 6.33 20.34
CA VAL A 99 17.89 5.77 20.85
C VAL A 99 17.19 4.96 19.76
N PRO A 100 16.65 3.76 20.05
CA PRO A 100 15.84 3.01 19.10
C PRO A 100 14.73 3.88 18.51
N THR A 101 14.54 3.79 17.20
CA THR A 101 13.60 4.64 16.47
C THR A 101 12.83 3.82 15.45
N ARG A 102 11.54 4.11 15.32
CA ARG A 102 10.69 3.52 14.29
C ARG A 102 10.15 4.62 13.40
N PHE A 103 10.29 4.44 12.10
CA PHE A 103 9.62 5.29 11.10
C PHE A 103 8.54 4.46 10.41
N ALA A 104 7.40 5.08 10.17
CA ALA A 104 6.32 4.45 9.43
C ALA A 104 5.73 5.43 8.42
N ILE A 105 5.47 4.91 7.23
CA ILE A 105 4.80 5.62 6.14
C ILE A 105 3.53 4.85 5.79
N LYS A 106 2.43 5.58 5.67
CA LYS A 106 1.11 5.04 5.35
C LYS A 106 0.54 5.74 4.13
N ILE A 107 -0.10 4.95 3.26
CA ILE A 107 -0.80 5.43 2.08
C ILE A 107 -2.28 5.35 2.36
N LEU A 108 -2.96 6.48 2.21
CA LEU A 108 -4.41 6.61 2.29
C LEU A 108 -4.91 6.89 0.87
N VAL A 109 -5.36 5.84 0.19
CA VAL A 109 -5.88 5.93 -1.18
C VAL A 109 -7.39 6.10 -1.13
N ALA A 110 -7.91 7.17 -1.74
CA ALA A 110 -9.34 7.28 -2.00
C ALA A 110 -9.75 6.27 -3.10
N ASN A 111 -11.01 5.82 -3.08
CA ASN A 111 -11.56 4.97 -4.14
C ASN A 111 -11.20 5.59 -5.51
N ASN A 112 -10.49 4.84 -6.36
CA ASN A 112 -10.06 5.19 -7.72
C ASN A 112 -8.75 5.98 -7.88
N LEU A 113 -7.86 6.09 -6.89
CA LEU A 113 -6.54 6.77 -7.00
C LEU A 113 -6.61 8.25 -7.45
N LEU A 114 -7.80 8.85 -7.49
CA LEU A 114 -8.00 10.27 -7.80
C LEU A 114 -7.33 11.17 -6.77
N ASN A 115 -7.19 10.66 -5.54
CA ASN A 115 -6.44 11.33 -4.50
C ASN A 115 -5.64 10.30 -3.70
N VAL A 116 -4.33 10.50 -3.67
CA VAL A 116 -3.36 9.79 -2.87
C VAL A 116 -2.95 10.72 -1.74
N ASN A 117 -3.17 10.29 -0.50
CA ASN A 117 -2.69 10.98 0.68
C ASN A 117 -1.62 10.13 1.36
N LEU A 118 -0.40 10.67 1.45
CA LEU A 118 0.72 10.01 2.13
C LEU A 118 0.95 10.68 3.47
N VAL A 119 0.99 9.86 4.51
CA VAL A 119 1.23 10.31 5.88
C VAL A 119 2.41 9.56 6.47
N SER A 120 3.20 10.28 7.26
CA SER A 120 4.38 9.74 7.92
C SER A 120 4.37 10.04 9.41
N GLY A 121 5.19 9.30 10.15
CA GLY A 121 5.60 9.69 11.48
C GLY A 121 6.58 8.69 12.07
N TYR A 122 6.97 8.94 13.31
CA TYR A 122 7.99 8.16 13.99
C TYR A 122 7.76 8.09 15.49
N SER A 123 8.30 7.04 16.11
CA SER A 123 8.38 6.87 17.57
C SER A 123 9.82 6.60 18.00
N MET A 124 10.16 6.94 19.25
CA MET A 124 11.52 6.80 19.80
C MET A 124 11.50 6.12 21.17
N GLY A 125 12.64 5.54 21.56
CA GLY A 125 12.84 5.01 22.92
C GLY A 125 11.95 3.81 23.20
N HIS A 126 11.40 3.74 24.41
CA HIS A 126 10.59 2.59 24.85
C HIS A 126 9.34 2.37 23.97
N GLU A 127 8.83 3.43 23.34
CA GLU A 127 7.71 3.38 22.40
C GLU A 127 8.08 2.77 21.04
N ALA A 128 9.36 2.77 20.66
CA ALA A 128 9.86 2.14 19.44
C ALA A 128 10.21 0.65 19.64
N ILE A 129 10.41 0.19 20.88
CA ILE A 129 10.99 -1.12 21.19
C ILE A 129 9.99 -2.28 21.11
N LYS A 130 8.68 -2.06 21.30
CA LYS A 130 7.70 -3.15 21.25
C LYS A 130 7.55 -3.66 19.81
N LYS A 131 8.19 -4.79 19.47
CA LYS A 131 8.05 -5.50 18.19
C LYS A 131 6.92 -6.53 18.26
N ASP A 132 5.69 -6.07 18.46
CA ASP A 132 4.50 -6.93 18.39
C ASP A 132 3.46 -6.35 17.42
N ALA A 133 2.58 -7.20 16.89
CA ALA A 133 1.57 -6.80 15.92
C ALA A 133 0.63 -5.69 16.45
N LYS A 134 0.41 -5.66 17.77
CA LYS A 134 -0.44 -4.68 18.45
C LYS A 134 0.20 -3.29 18.50
N SER A 135 1.52 -3.24 18.66
CA SER A 135 2.36 -2.05 18.64
C SER A 135 2.40 -1.44 17.24
N TYR A 136 2.59 -2.26 16.20
CA TYR A 136 2.51 -1.79 14.82
C TYR A 136 1.13 -1.21 14.49
N HIS A 137 0.07 -1.91 14.87
CA HIS A 137 -1.29 -1.40 14.71
C HIS A 137 -1.50 -0.05 15.41
N THR A 138 -0.97 0.12 16.62
CA THR A 138 -1.10 1.36 17.39
C THR A 138 -0.42 2.54 16.70
N VAL A 139 0.83 2.35 16.23
CA VAL A 139 1.56 3.37 15.48
C VAL A 139 0.82 3.74 14.19
N LEU A 140 0.39 2.75 13.41
CA LEU A 140 -0.27 2.97 12.11
C LEU A 140 -1.68 3.56 12.25
N LYS A 141 -2.37 3.26 13.36
CA LYS A 141 -3.62 3.92 13.73
C LYS A 141 -3.37 5.36 14.16
N GLN A 142 -2.33 5.63 14.93
CA GLN A 142 -1.94 7.01 15.28
C GLN A 142 -1.62 7.82 14.02
N LEU A 143 -0.85 7.27 13.06
CA LEU A 143 -0.56 7.97 11.80
C LEU A 143 -1.80 8.29 10.98
N GLN A 144 -2.85 7.47 11.06
CA GLN A 144 -4.10 7.75 10.37
C GLN A 144 -4.80 9.02 10.88
N TYR A 145 -4.73 9.28 12.18
CA TYR A 145 -5.46 10.38 12.81
C TYR A 145 -4.57 11.60 13.10
N ASN A 146 -3.26 11.37 13.29
CA ASN A 146 -2.29 12.37 13.75
C ASN A 146 -1.02 12.41 12.90
N GLY A 147 -0.95 11.65 11.79
CA GLY A 147 0.19 11.66 10.90
C GLY A 147 0.30 12.98 10.14
N ASN A 148 1.53 13.40 9.85
CA ASN A 148 1.75 14.58 9.01
C ASN A 148 1.57 14.16 7.55
N SER A 149 0.58 14.76 6.88
CA SER A 149 0.43 14.60 5.43
C SER A 149 1.58 15.34 4.74
N TYR A 150 2.35 14.60 3.94
CA TYR A 150 3.47 15.15 3.16
C TYR A 150 3.22 15.09 1.65
N TYR A 151 2.16 14.41 1.24
CA TYR A 151 1.65 14.42 -0.12
C TYR A 151 0.12 14.26 -0.09
N ASN A 152 -0.58 15.10 -0.83
CA ASN A 152 -2.02 15.03 -0.99
C ASN A 152 -2.39 15.54 -2.39
N GLY A 153 -2.69 14.63 -3.30
CA GLY A 153 -2.95 14.97 -4.70
C GLY A 153 -3.20 13.75 -5.57
N PRO A 154 -3.36 13.94 -6.89
CA PRO A 154 -3.58 12.83 -7.82
C PRO A 154 -2.37 11.88 -7.86
N TYR A 155 -2.55 10.68 -8.41
CA TYR A 155 -1.43 9.77 -8.63
C TYR A 155 -0.45 10.35 -9.66
N ASN A 156 0.77 10.69 -9.20
CA ASN A 156 1.89 11.13 -10.02
C ASN A 156 3.19 10.54 -9.46
N GLU A 157 3.82 9.65 -10.20
CA GLU A 157 5.00 8.90 -9.73
C GLU A 157 6.19 9.80 -9.37
N GLU A 158 6.47 10.84 -10.17
CA GLU A 158 7.63 11.73 -9.97
C GLU A 158 7.42 12.66 -8.77
N GLU A 159 6.22 13.21 -8.63
CA GLU A 159 5.88 14.09 -7.51
C GLU A 159 5.87 13.32 -6.20
N ILE A 160 5.32 12.09 -6.19
CA ILE A 160 5.29 11.20 -5.03
C ILE A 160 6.71 10.81 -4.61
N LYS A 161 7.57 10.47 -5.57
CA LYS A 161 8.98 10.17 -5.28
C LYS A 161 9.65 11.37 -4.61
N SER A 162 9.56 12.53 -5.23
CA SER A 162 10.18 13.77 -4.75
C SER A 162 9.65 14.18 -3.37
N ALA A 163 8.34 14.01 -3.13
CA ALA A 163 7.73 14.26 -1.82
C ALA A 163 8.24 13.28 -0.76
N THR A 164 8.39 12.00 -1.11
CA THR A 164 8.93 10.97 -0.21
C THR A 164 10.39 11.24 0.14
N GLU A 165 11.23 11.61 -0.82
CA GLU A 165 12.63 11.97 -0.58
C GLU A 165 12.75 13.18 0.37
N ARG A 166 11.94 14.23 0.17
CA ARG A 166 11.90 15.38 1.08
C ARG A 166 11.43 15.00 2.48
N GLU A 167 10.46 14.10 2.57
CA GLU A 167 9.93 13.65 3.85
C GLU A 167 10.96 12.81 4.63
N ILE A 168 11.75 11.98 3.94
CA ILE A 168 12.88 11.26 4.53
C ILE A 168 13.86 12.23 5.21
N LEU A 169 14.25 13.30 4.51
CA LEU A 169 15.14 14.32 5.05
C LEU A 169 14.51 15.01 6.27
N ARG A 170 13.25 15.43 6.16
CA ARG A 170 12.52 16.07 7.26
C ARG A 170 12.46 15.19 8.51
N LEU A 171 12.20 13.89 8.34
CA LEU A 171 12.15 12.91 9.44
C LEU A 171 13.52 12.75 10.11
N LEU A 172 14.59 12.70 9.32
CA LEU A 172 15.97 12.67 9.82
C LEU A 172 16.32 13.93 10.63
N ASP A 173 15.98 15.10 10.12
CA ASP A 173 16.24 16.37 10.80
C ASP A 173 15.46 16.45 12.12
N THR A 174 14.16 16.11 12.09
CA THR A 174 13.31 16.11 13.29
C THR A 174 13.82 15.11 14.35
N TYR A 175 14.37 13.98 13.91
CA TYR A 175 15.01 13.02 14.81
C TYR A 175 16.25 13.63 15.48
N GLN A 176 17.17 14.20 14.70
CA GLN A 176 18.40 14.81 15.22
C GLN A 176 18.12 15.94 16.21
N GLU A 177 17.12 16.78 15.93
CA GLU A 177 16.70 17.85 16.84
C GLU A 177 16.21 17.31 18.17
N LYS A 178 15.34 16.27 18.16
CA LYS A 178 14.83 15.70 19.40
C LYS A 178 15.90 15.00 20.21
N VAL A 179 16.84 14.31 19.57
CA VAL A 179 17.94 13.64 20.28
C VAL A 179 18.89 14.64 20.93
N LYS A 180 19.14 15.81 20.34
CA LYS A 180 19.96 16.86 20.98
C LYS A 180 19.36 17.41 22.29
N LEU A 181 18.06 17.21 22.51
CA LEU A 181 17.36 17.64 23.72
C LEU A 181 17.46 16.62 24.87
N PHE A 182 18.03 15.43 24.60
CA PHE A 182 18.32 14.40 25.59
C PHE A 182 19.83 14.26 25.81
#